data_AF-A0A961TTQ6-F1
#
_entry.id   AF-A0A961TTQ6-F1
#
_cell.length_a   1.000
_cell.length_b   1.000
_cell.length_c   1.000
_cell.angle_alpha   90.00
_cell.angle_beta   90.00
_cell.angle_gamma   90.00
#
_symmetry.space_group_name_H-M   'P 1'
#
loop_
_entity.id
_entity.type
_entity.pdbx_description
1 polymer ?
#
loop_
_entity_poly.entity_id
_entity_poly.type
_entity_poly.pdbx_seq_one_letter_code
_entity_poly.pdbx_strand_id
1 'polypeptide(L)' 'MAKIKVENPVVELDGDEMTRIIWAFIKEKLIHPYLDIDLKYYDLSIQKRDETDDQITVDSAHAIAKYGVGVKCATIT' A
#
# COMPACT_ATOMS: atom_id res chain seq x y z
N MET A 1 8.09 24.17 1.44
CA MET A 1 7.57 23.84 2.79
C MET A 1 8.26 22.58 3.28
N ALA A 2 8.47 22.44 4.58
CA ALA A 2 8.90 21.16 5.15
C ALA A 2 7.77 20.13 5.00
N LYS A 3 8.11 18.85 4.78
CA LYS A 3 7.12 17.77 4.75
C LYS A 3 6.51 17.56 6.14
N ILE A 4 5.24 17.18 6.20
CA ILE A 4 4.58 16.78 7.44
C ILE A 4 5.11 15.41 7.82
N LYS A 5 5.68 15.30 9.02
CA LYS A 5 6.20 14.04 9.54
C LYS A 5 5.05 13.19 10.06
N VAL A 6 4.95 11.96 9.57
CA VAL A 6 3.97 10.97 10.06
C VAL A 6 4.68 10.08 11.08
N GLU A 7 4.15 10.02 12.31
CA GLU A 7 4.83 9.34 13.43
C GLU A 7 4.80 7.81 13.32
N ASN A 8 3.67 7.24 12.89
CA ASN A 8 3.47 5.81 12.78
C ASN A 8 3.38 5.38 11.30
N PRO A 9 3.85 4.17 10.96
CA PRO A 9 3.76 3.67 9.60
C PRO A 9 2.31 3.39 9.19
N VAL A 10 2.06 3.44 7.89
CA VAL A 10 0.78 3.02 7.28
C VAL A 10 1.05 1.80 6.40
N VAL A 11 0.18 0.80 6.47
CA VAL A 11 0.27 -0.38 5.59
C VAL A 11 -0.35 -0.04 4.24
N GLU A 12 0.43 -0.23 3.18
CA GLU A 12 0.03 0.03 1.81
C GLU A 12 -0.13 -1.30 1.08
N LEU A 13 -1.34 -1.54 0.56
CA LEU A 13 -1.67 -2.73 -0.22
C LEU A 13 -1.88 -2.27 -1.67
N ASP A 14 -0.93 -2.57 -2.55
CA ASP A 14 -1.01 -2.25 -3.97
C ASP A 14 -1.99 -3.19 -4.69
N GLY A 15 -2.44 -2.79 -5.88
CA GLY A 15 -3.57 -3.41 -6.56
C GLY A 15 -3.31 -3.77 -8.02
N ASP A 16 -4.39 -3.79 -8.80
CA ASP A 16 -4.38 -4.27 -10.18
C ASP A 16 -4.81 -3.18 -11.19
N GLU A 17 -4.45 -3.44 -12.46
CA GLU A 17 -4.91 -2.71 -13.66
C GLU A 17 -4.79 -1.17 -13.56
N MET A 18 -5.85 -0.46 -13.95
CA MET A 18 -5.87 1.01 -13.99
C MET A 18 -5.76 1.62 -12.59
N THR A 19 -6.27 0.93 -11.56
CA THR A 19 -6.20 1.43 -10.18
C THR A 19 -4.78 1.46 -9.66
N ARG A 20 -3.93 0.48 -10.02
CA ARG A 20 -2.49 0.48 -9.70
C ARG A 20 -1.77 1.69 -10.28
N ILE A 21 -2.08 2.05 -11.53
CA ILE A 21 -1.48 3.22 -12.21
C ILE A 21 -1.92 4.53 -11.53
N ILE A 22 -3.22 4.68 -11.27
CA ILE A 22 -3.74 5.87 -10.56
C ILE A 22 -3.16 5.96 -9.15
N TRP A 23 -2.99 4.82 -8.47
CA TRP A 23 -2.42 4.75 -7.12
C TRP A 23 -0.98 5.27 -7.09
N ALA A 24 -0.14 4.88 -8.06
CA ALA A 24 1.20 5.43 -8.22
C ALA A 24 1.16 6.96 -8.40
N PHE A 25 0.28 7.48 -9.26
CA PHE A 25 0.15 8.93 -9.47
C PHE A 25 -0.32 9.69 -8.23
N ILE A 26 -1.24 9.13 -7.44
CA ILE A 26 -1.68 9.71 -6.18
C ILE A 26 -0.50 9.81 -5.22
N LYS A 27 0.28 8.72 -5.05
CA LYS A 27 1.44 8.73 -4.16
C LYS A 27 2.48 9.76 -4.58
N GLU A 28 2.84 9.78 -5.86
CA GLU A 28 3.87 10.68 -6.39
C GLU A 28 3.46 12.16 -6.38
N LYS A 29 2.22 12.47 -6.72
CA LYS A 29 1.77 13.86 -6.89
C LYS A 29 1.13 14.44 -5.63
N LEU A 30 0.50 13.61 -4.81
CA LEU A 30 -0.39 14.07 -3.73
C LEU A 30 0.04 13.61 -2.33
N ILE A 31 0.94 12.63 -2.20
CA ILE A 31 1.38 12.12 -0.90
C ILE A 31 2.84 12.48 -0.62
N HIS A 32 3.78 11.90 -1.38
CA HIS A 32 5.22 12.06 -1.15
C HIS A 32 5.75 13.51 -1.21
N PRO A 33 5.16 14.45 -1.97
CA PRO A 33 5.59 15.85 -1.92
C PRO A 33 5.29 16.52 -0.58
N TYR A 34 4.29 16.03 0.16
CA TYR A 34 3.76 16.68 1.35
C TYR A 34 4.04 15.92 2.64
N LEU A 35 4.18 14.59 2.59
CA LEU A 35 4.37 13.72 3.76
C LEU A 35 5.74 13.06 3.76
N ASP A 36 6.38 13.07 4.93
CA ASP A 36 7.46 12.14 5.29
C ASP A 36 6.83 10.99 6.07
N ILE A 37 6.58 9.88 5.36
CA ILE A 37 5.74 8.76 5.81
C ILE A 37 6.43 7.43 5.50
N ASP A 38 6.41 6.52 6.47
CA ASP A 38 6.84 5.13 6.32
C ASP A 38 5.66 4.27 5.85
N LEU A 39 5.77 3.73 4.63
CA LEU A 39 4.77 2.85 4.04
C LEU A 39 5.24 1.40 4.11
N LYS A 40 4.50 0.55 4.84
CA LYS A 40 4.71 -0.91 4.83
C LYS A 40 4.03 -1.49 3.61
N TYR A 41 4.79 -1.65 2.55
CA TYR A 41 4.31 -2.03 1.23
C TYR A 41 4.09 -3.54 1.09
N TYR A 42 2.93 -3.90 0.53
CA TYR A 42 2.55 -5.25 0.13
C TYR A 42 1.95 -5.19 -1.27
N ASP A 43 2.49 -5.98 -2.21
CA ASP A 43 1.97 -6.06 -3.58
C ASP A 43 0.87 -7.13 -3.64
N LEU A 44 -0.39 -6.71 -3.72
CA LEU A 44 -1.53 -7.64 -3.87
C LEU A 44 -2.01 -7.76 -5.32
N SER A 45 -1.15 -7.46 -6.30
CA SER A 45 -1.45 -7.80 -7.69
C SER A 45 -1.74 -9.28 -7.84
N ILE A 46 -2.56 -9.63 -8.83
CA ILE A 46 -2.95 -11.01 -9.07
C ILE A 46 -1.73 -11.93 -9.28
N GLN A 47 -0.67 -11.42 -9.93
CA GLN A 47 0.56 -12.19 -10.15
C GLN A 47 1.29 -12.47 -8.83
N LYS A 48 1.34 -11.51 -7.91
CA LYS A 48 2.04 -11.69 -6.64
C LYS A 48 1.27 -12.58 -5.68
N ARG A 49 -0.06 -12.48 -5.69
CA ARG A 49 -0.93 -13.40 -4.96
C ARG A 49 -0.76 -14.84 -5.49
N ASP A 50 -0.73 -15.04 -6.80
CA ASP A 50 -0.47 -16.35 -7.41
C ASP A 50 0.93 -16.90 -7.04
N GLU A 51 1.98 -16.08 -7.17
CA GLU A 51 3.37 -16.48 -6.85
C GLU A 51 3.55 -16.94 -5.39
N THR A 52 2.72 -16.43 -4.47
CA THR A 52 2.86 -16.66 -3.02
C THR A 52 1.81 -17.58 -2.43
N ASP A 53 1.01 -18.27 -3.27
CA ASP A 53 -0.15 -19.04 -2.83
C ASP A 53 -1.06 -18.20 -1.89
N ASP A 54 -1.23 -16.92 -2.24
CA ASP A 54 -1.97 -15.88 -1.52
C ASP A 54 -1.46 -15.54 -0.11
N GLN A 55 -0.29 -16.04 0.29
CA GLN A 55 0.30 -15.75 1.60
C GLN A 55 0.56 -14.25 1.81
N ILE A 56 0.88 -13.50 0.75
CA ILE A 56 1.10 -12.05 0.85
C ILE A 56 -0.15 -11.28 1.29
N THR A 57 -1.34 -11.79 0.95
CA THR A 57 -2.62 -11.22 1.38
C THR A 57 -2.79 -11.39 2.89
N VAL A 58 -2.48 -12.57 3.43
CA VAL A 58 -2.51 -12.85 4.88
C VAL A 58 -1.50 -11.98 5.63
N ASP A 59 -0.28 -11.88 5.11
CA ASP A 59 0.79 -11.09 5.73
C ASP A 59 0.44 -9.60 5.78
N SER A 60 -0.20 -9.08 4.72
CA SER A 60 -0.68 -7.69 4.69
C SER A 60 -1.77 -7.44 5.74
N ALA A 61 -2.67 -8.41 5.98
CA ALA A 61 -3.71 -8.31 7.00
C ALA A 61 -3.10 -8.33 8.42
N HIS A 62 -2.10 -9.18 8.67
CA HIS A 62 -1.35 -9.17 9.93
C HIS A 62 -0.58 -7.87 10.15
N ALA A 63 -0.02 -7.28 9.08
CA ALA A 63 0.62 -5.97 9.18
C ALA A 63 -0.37 -4.88 9.55
N ILE A 64 -1.57 -4.86 8.95
CA ILE A 64 -2.63 -3.92 9.33
C ILE A 64 -2.99 -4.12 10.80
N ALA A 65 -3.20 -5.36 11.24
CA ALA A 65 -3.50 -5.64 12.65
C ALA A 65 -2.40 -5.16 13.61
N LYS A 66 -1.12 -5.21 13.19
CA LYS A 66 0.02 -4.74 13.96
C LYS A 66 0.14 -3.21 14.02
N TYR A 67 -0.05 -2.52 12.89
CA TYR A 67 0.19 -1.06 12.78
C TYR A 67 -1.09 -0.22 12.88
N GLY A 68 -2.26 -0.85 12.84
CA GLY A 68 -3.58 -0.25 13.06
C GLY A 68 -4.21 0.43 11.86
N VAL A 69 -3.42 0.90 10.88
CA VAL A 69 -3.93 1.63 9.71
C VAL A 69 -3.42 1.00 8.41
N GLY A 70 -4.36 0.71 7.51
CA GLY A 70 -4.10 0.20 6.17
C GLY A 70 -4.85 0.99 5.10
N VAL A 71 -4.25 1.12 3.92
CA VAL A 71 -4.89 1.65 2.71
C VAL A 71 -4.70 0.67 1.56
N LYS A 72 -5.78 0.39 0.84
CA LYS A 72 -5.82 -0.69 -0.15
C LYS A 72 -6.27 -0.17 -1.52
N CYS A 73 -5.45 -0.44 -2.54
CA CYS A 73 -5.83 -0.33 -3.93
C CYS A 73 -6.75 -1.51 -4.35
N ALA A 74 -7.61 -1.31 -5.34
CA ALA A 74 -8.53 -2.34 -5.81
C ALA A 74 -7.75 -3.51 -6.44
N THR A 75 -8.25 -4.74 -6.26
CA THR A 75 -7.61 -5.99 -6.70
C THR A 75 -8.61 -6.85 -7.47
N ILE A 76 -8.13 -7.63 -8.43
CA ILE A 76 -8.92 -8.63 -9.18
C ILE A 76 -9.35 -9.78 -8.24
N THR A 77 -10.54 -10.34 -8.46
CA THR A 77 -11.00 -11.59 -7.82
C THR A 77 -11.10 -12.69 -8.86
#